data_AF-A0A8S3FJ22-F1
#
_entry.id   AF-A0A8S3FJ22-F1
#
_cell.length_a   1.000
_cell.length_b   1.000
_cell.length_c   1.000
_cell.angle_alpha   90.00
_cell.angle_beta   90.00
_cell.angle_gamma   90.00
#
_symmetry.space_group_name_H-M   'P 1'
#
loop_
_entity.id
_entity.type
_entity.pdbx_description
1 polymer ?
#
loop_
_entity_poly.entity_id
_entity_poly.type
_entity_poly.pdbx_seq_one_letter_code
_entity_poly.pdbx_strand_id
1 'polypeptide(L)'
;YSFISSDELSYLFDVQEFIGKTLIYASNESNADDYHLLFGNVPQTIIDEESETIRKITEINVDLINLFKVQQNGYLHYVKSRPPSSYASIKQTKQYYKQIMDMAIHPIFKEIYSIEDLTPNSLIKQLKTFRVKNVS
;
A
#
# COMPACT_ATOMS: atom_id res chain seq x y z
N TYR A 1 -3.60 -2.69 -1.82
CA TYR A 1 -3.31 -1.61 -0.85
C TYR A 1 -1.81 -1.37 -0.87
N SER A 2 -1.37 -0.12 -0.80
CA SER A 2 0.05 0.26 -0.83
C SER A 2 0.45 0.89 0.50
N PHE A 3 1.74 0.89 0.83
CA PHE A 3 2.28 1.56 2.03
C PHE A 3 2.05 3.07 2.03
N ILE A 4 1.89 3.66 0.85
CA ILE A 4 1.72 5.10 0.68
C ILE A 4 0.27 5.34 0.26
N SER A 5 -0.39 6.29 0.93
CA SER A 5 -1.76 6.66 0.58
C SER A 5 -1.82 7.36 -0.77
N SER A 6 -2.99 7.30 -1.42
CA SER A 6 -3.15 7.87 -2.76
C SER A 6 -2.93 9.39 -2.82
N ASP A 7 -3.18 10.11 -1.72
CA ASP A 7 -2.93 11.54 -1.60
C ASP A 7 -1.45 11.87 -1.35
N GLU A 8 -0.67 10.91 -0.83
CA GLU A 8 0.75 11.08 -0.54
C GLU A 8 1.67 10.72 -1.72
N LEU A 9 1.15 10.01 -2.73
CA LEU A 9 1.91 9.61 -3.92
C LEU A 9 2.62 10.77 -4.62
N SER A 10 1.99 11.95 -4.66
CA SER A 10 2.62 13.12 -5.28
C SER A 10 3.85 13.62 -4.53
N TYR A 11 3.89 13.48 -3.21
CA TYR A 11 5.07 13.84 -2.42
C TYR A 11 6.19 12.81 -2.58
N LEU A 12 5.85 11.55 -2.83
CA LEU A 12 6.84 10.51 -3.13
C LEU A 12 7.63 10.83 -4.41
N PHE A 13 6.97 11.34 -5.45
CA PHE A 13 7.65 11.79 -6.66
C PHE A 13 8.54 13.02 -6.43
N ASP A 14 8.14 13.95 -5.54
CA ASP A 14 9.01 15.06 -5.15
C ASP A 14 10.27 14.57 -4.43
N VAL A 15 10.13 13.59 -3.54
CA VAL A 15 11.27 12.94 -2.88
C VAL A 15 12.16 12.24 -3.91
N GLN A 16 11.58 11.58 -4.90
CA GLN A 16 12.32 10.95 -6.00
C GLN A 16 13.16 11.96 -6.78
N GLU A 17 12.56 13.10 -7.15
CA GLU A 17 13.23 14.18 -7.88
C GLU A 17 14.36 14.79 -7.04
N PHE A 18 14.12 14.98 -5.75
CA PHE A 18 15.13 15.50 -4.80
C PHE A 18 16.31 14.54 -4.62
N ILE A 19 16.05 13.24 -4.50
CA ILE A 19 17.10 12.21 -4.33
C ILE A 19 17.85 11.95 -5.66
N GLY A 20 17.25 12.29 -6.80
CA GLY A 20 17.84 12.08 -8.12
C GLY A 20 17.92 10.61 -8.54
N LYS A 21 17.14 9.72 -7.91
CA LYS A 21 17.10 8.29 -8.21
C LYS A 21 15.67 7.86 -8.53
N THR A 22 15.49 7.00 -9.53
CA THR A 22 14.15 6.55 -9.97
C THR A 22 13.58 5.47 -9.05
N LEU A 23 12.28 5.55 -8.75
CA LEU A 23 11.57 4.49 -8.05
C LEU A 23 11.47 3.23 -8.92
N ILE A 24 11.75 2.09 -8.32
CA ILE A 24 11.60 0.77 -8.94
C ILE A 24 10.26 0.22 -8.47
N TYR A 25 9.42 -0.20 -9.41
CA TYR A 25 8.14 -0.81 -9.08
C TYR A 25 8.30 -2.32 -8.93
N ALA A 26 7.70 -2.88 -7.89
CA ALA A 26 7.73 -4.31 -7.62
C ALA A 26 7.08 -5.07 -8.78
N SER A 27 7.87 -5.98 -9.34
CA SER A 27 7.48 -7.06 -10.23
C SER A 27 7.55 -8.41 -9.52
N ASN A 28 6.89 -9.44 -10.05
CA ASN A 28 6.87 -10.80 -9.46
C ASN A 28 8.27 -11.43 -9.29
N GLU A 29 9.26 -10.95 -10.06
CA GLU A 29 10.65 -11.42 -10.04
C GLU A 29 11.61 -10.50 -9.26
N SER A 30 11.09 -9.47 -8.59
CA SER A 30 11.94 -8.56 -7.82
C SER A 30 12.58 -9.29 -6.65
N ASN A 31 13.89 -9.15 -6.51
CA ASN A 31 14.64 -9.70 -5.39
C ASN A 31 14.59 -8.75 -4.19
N ALA A 32 14.71 -9.36 -3.01
CA ALA A 32 14.79 -8.70 -1.73
C ALA A 32 15.98 -7.71 -1.65
N ASP A 33 17.13 -8.02 -2.24
CA ASP A 33 18.39 -7.35 -1.85
C ASP A 33 18.48 -5.84 -2.18
N ASP A 34 17.63 -5.31 -3.07
CA ASP A 34 17.60 -3.90 -3.48
C ASP A 34 16.32 -3.15 -3.05
N TYR A 35 16.09 -3.08 -1.74
CA TYR A 35 14.88 -2.45 -1.16
C TYR A 35 14.82 -0.92 -1.23
N HIS A 36 15.95 -0.22 -1.40
CA HIS A 36 16.06 1.21 -1.10
C HIS A 36 15.13 2.13 -1.90
N LEU A 37 14.67 1.70 -3.07
CA LEU A 37 13.76 2.43 -3.95
C LEU A 37 12.65 1.53 -4.50
N LEU A 38 12.45 0.36 -3.89
CA LEU A 38 11.45 -0.58 -4.31
C LEU A 38 10.10 -0.18 -3.71
N PHE A 39 9.17 0.17 -4.58
CA PHE A 39 7.80 0.43 -4.20
C PHE A 39 6.95 -0.79 -4.57
N GLY A 40 6.03 -1.21 -3.71
CA GLY A 40 5.25 -2.43 -3.90
C GLY A 40 3.94 -2.41 -3.11
N ASN A 41 3.03 -3.31 -3.48
CA ASN A 41 1.77 -3.48 -2.77
C ASN A 41 1.94 -4.36 -1.53
N VAL A 42 1.09 -4.10 -0.53
CA VAL A 42 0.98 -4.87 0.70
C VAL A 42 -0.22 -5.83 0.55
N PRO A 43 -0.07 -7.12 0.90
CA PRO A 43 -1.18 -8.07 0.94
C PRO A 43 -2.29 -7.60 1.89
N GLN A 44 -3.54 -7.81 1.49
CA GLN A 44 -4.69 -7.38 2.30
C GLN A 44 -4.82 -8.19 3.60
N THR A 45 -4.44 -9.47 3.60
CA THR A 45 -4.47 -10.33 4.78
C THR A 45 -3.69 -9.73 5.94
N ILE A 46 -2.44 -9.35 5.68
CA ILE A 46 -1.56 -8.70 6.66
C ILE A 46 -2.18 -7.40 7.18
N ILE A 47 -2.79 -6.58 6.31
CA ILE A 47 -3.43 -5.33 6.73
C ILE A 47 -4.60 -5.61 7.68
N ASP A 48 -5.42 -6.60 7.35
CA ASP A 48 -6.59 -6.96 8.14
C ASP A 48 -6.16 -7.51 9.52
N GLU A 49 -5.16 -8.39 9.57
CA GLU A 49 -4.61 -8.96 10.82
C GLU A 49 -3.98 -7.90 11.73
N GLU A 50 -3.15 -7.01 11.17
CA GLU A 50 -2.54 -5.92 11.92
C GLU A 50 -3.60 -4.94 12.43
N SER A 51 -4.62 -4.64 11.62
CA SER A 51 -5.72 -3.76 12.04
C SER A 51 -6.51 -4.35 13.21
N GLU A 52 -6.75 -5.66 13.22
CA GLU A 52 -7.43 -6.34 14.32
C GLU A 52 -6.57 -6.35 15.58
N THR A 53 -5.26 -6.55 15.43
CA THR A 53 -4.29 -6.52 16.53
C THR A 53 -4.24 -5.14 17.19
N ILE A 54 -4.12 -4.09 16.38
CA ILE A 54 -4.14 -2.70 16.86
C ILE A 54 -5.47 -2.41 17.56
N ARG A 55 -6.59 -2.84 16.99
CA ARG A 55 -7.92 -2.65 17.60
C ARG A 55 -7.99 -3.31 18.99
N LYS A 56 -7.56 -4.57 19.12
CA LYS A 56 -7.54 -5.29 20.40
C LYS A 56 -6.69 -4.58 21.45
N ILE A 57 -5.49 -4.14 21.07
CA ILE A 57 -4.56 -3.42 21.97
C ILE A 57 -5.20 -2.11 22.44
N THR A 58 -5.84 -1.39 21.52
CA THR A 58 -6.44 -0.07 21.80
C THR A 58 -7.71 -0.20 22.66
N GLU A 59 -8.50 -1.27 22.49
CA GLU A 59 -9.71 -1.50 23.30
C GLU A 59 -9.40 -1.83 24.76
N ILE A 60 -8.23 -2.40 25.05
CA ILE A 60 -7.83 -2.80 26.41
C ILE A 60 -7.27 -1.61 27.20
N ASN A 61 -6.67 -0.62 26.53
CA ASN A 61 -5.91 0.45 27.19
C ASN A 61 -6.48 1.85 26.89
N VAL A 62 -7.07 2.46 27.93
CA VAL A 62 -7.65 3.81 27.88
C VAL A 62 -6.62 4.89 27.54
N ASP A 63 -5.37 4.74 27.98
CA ASP A 63 -4.31 5.71 27.68
C ASP A 63 -3.94 5.68 26.20
N LEU A 64 -3.92 4.49 25.57
CA LEU A 64 -3.68 4.36 24.13
C LEU A 64 -4.80 5.01 23.30
N ILE A 65 -6.05 4.90 23.74
CA ILE A 65 -7.17 5.62 23.09
C ILE A 65 -6.95 7.14 23.14
N ASN A 66 -6.51 7.66 24.28
CA ASN A 66 -6.26 9.08 24.44
C ASN A 66 -5.07 9.55 23.58
N LEU A 67 -3.98 8.78 23.55
CA LEU A 67 -2.83 9.06 22.68
C LEU A 67 -3.22 9.02 21.20
N PHE A 68 -4.05 8.06 20.79
CA PHE A 68 -4.55 7.96 19.42
C PHE A 68 -5.35 9.20 19.02
N LYS A 69 -6.20 9.75 19.91
CA LYS A 69 -6.91 11.01 19.64
C LYS A 69 -5.96 12.19 19.44
N VAL A 70 -4.93 12.30 20.28
CA VAL A 70 -3.91 13.36 20.15
C VAL A 70 -3.17 13.21 18.82
N GLN A 71 -2.77 11.99 18.46
CA GLN A 71 -2.12 11.67 17.19
C GLN A 71 -3.02 12.04 16.01
N GLN A 72 -4.31 11.68 16.03
CA GLN A 72 -5.25 12.03 14.96
C GLN A 72 -5.39 13.55 14.79
N ASN A 73 -5.53 14.28 15.90
CA ASN A 73 -5.62 15.74 15.85
C ASN A 73 -4.34 16.36 15.26
N GLY A 74 -3.17 15.85 15.64
CA GLY A 74 -1.88 16.27 15.08
C GLY A 74 -1.78 15.98 13.57
N TYR A 75 -2.20 14.79 13.15
CA TYR A 75 -2.23 14.40 11.75
C TYR A 75 -3.17 15.29 10.92
N LEU A 76 -4.38 15.57 11.41
CA LEU A 76 -5.32 16.48 10.75
C LEU A 76 -4.75 17.90 10.62
N HIS A 77 -4.01 18.37 11.64
CA HIS A 77 -3.30 19.64 11.55
C HIS A 77 -2.23 19.62 10.47
N TYR A 78 -1.41 18.57 10.44
CA TYR A 78 -0.38 18.38 9.41
C TYR A 78 -1.00 18.40 7.99
N VAL A 79 -2.06 17.64 7.75
CA VAL A 79 -2.72 17.58 6.43
C VAL A 79 -3.23 18.96 5.99
N LYS A 80 -3.68 19.80 6.93
CA LYS A 80 -4.13 21.18 6.65
C LYS A 80 -2.98 22.14 6.40
N SER A 81 -1.86 21.97 7.09
CA SER A 81 -0.73 22.92 7.04
C SER A 81 0.37 22.52 6.07
N ARG A 82 0.39 21.28 5.56
CA ARG A 82 1.45 20.82 4.65
C ARG A 82 1.43 21.62 3.33
N PRO A 83 2.60 21.99 2.78
CA PRO A 83 2.67 22.63 1.48
C PRO A 83 2.19 21.67 0.38
N PRO A 84 1.63 22.17 -0.73
CA PRO A 84 1.29 21.33 -1.86
C PRO A 84 2.56 20.74 -2.49
N SER A 85 2.45 19.52 -3.03
CA SER A 85 3.47 18.90 -3.87
C SER A 85 3.66 19.64 -5.19
N SER A 86 4.77 19.37 -5.89
CA SER A 86 5.06 20.04 -7.16
C SER A 86 4.03 19.68 -8.25
N TYR A 87 3.77 20.63 -9.15
CA TYR A 87 2.86 20.40 -10.28
C TYR A 87 3.33 19.23 -11.17
N ALA A 88 4.64 19.09 -11.34
CA ALA A 88 5.24 17.99 -12.08
C ALA A 88 4.89 16.63 -11.43
N SER A 89 5.03 16.52 -10.11
CA SER A 89 4.74 15.31 -9.36
C SER A 89 3.25 14.95 -9.30
N ILE A 90 2.36 15.95 -9.20
CA ILE A 90 0.91 15.74 -9.31
C ILE A 90 0.56 15.16 -10.69
N LYS A 91 1.17 15.69 -11.76
CA LYS A 91 0.97 15.19 -13.12
C LYS A 91 1.49 13.76 -13.28
N GLN A 92 2.69 13.47 -12.77
CA GLN A 92 3.27 12.12 -12.77
C GLN A 92 2.40 11.13 -12.00
N THR A 93 1.89 11.51 -10.84
CA THR A 93 0.98 10.68 -10.04
C THR A 93 -0.24 10.25 -10.84
N LYS A 94 -0.88 11.19 -11.54
CA LYS A 94 -2.05 10.87 -12.39
C LYS A 94 -1.69 9.97 -13.56
N GLN A 95 -0.52 10.17 -14.16
CA GLN A 95 -0.04 9.36 -15.27
C GLN A 95 0.26 7.90 -14.84
N TYR A 96 0.92 7.71 -13.70
CA TYR A 96 1.33 6.40 -13.21
C TYR A 96 0.33 5.75 -12.25
N TYR A 97 -0.77 6.40 -11.92
CA TYR A 97 -1.76 5.92 -10.94
C TYR A 97 -2.20 4.47 -11.21
N LYS A 98 -2.54 4.15 -12.46
CA LYS A 98 -2.98 2.80 -12.82
C LYS A 98 -1.89 1.75 -12.60
N GLN A 99 -0.65 2.06 -13.02
CA GLN A 99 0.49 1.18 -12.84
C GLN A 99 0.81 0.97 -11.35
N ILE A 100 0.62 2.00 -10.53
CA ILE A 100 0.81 1.90 -9.08
C ILE A 100 -0.24 0.99 -8.44
N MET A 101 -1.50 1.10 -8.88
CA MET A 101 -2.58 0.24 -8.39
C MET A 101 -2.41 -1.22 -8.80
N ASP A 102 -1.91 -1.48 -10.01
CA ASP A 102 -1.71 -2.81 -10.58
C ASP A 102 -0.35 -3.45 -10.22
N MET A 103 0.41 -2.86 -9.29
CA MET A 103 1.76 -3.29 -8.92
C MET A 103 1.77 -4.64 -8.19
N ALA A 104 2.87 -5.39 -8.33
CA ALA A 104 3.04 -6.64 -7.62
C ALA A 104 3.23 -6.43 -6.11
N ILE A 105 3.08 -7.52 -5.36
CA ILE A 105 3.34 -7.54 -3.92
C ILE A 105 4.84 -7.28 -3.69
N HIS A 106 5.14 -6.46 -2.69
CA HIS A 106 6.52 -6.15 -2.32
C HIS A 106 7.25 -7.43 -1.87
N PRO A 107 8.51 -7.69 -2.29
CA PRO A 107 9.21 -8.95 -2.02
C PRO A 107 9.41 -9.25 -0.53
N ILE A 108 9.39 -8.22 0.33
CA ILE A 108 9.40 -8.40 1.81
C ILE A 108 8.25 -9.28 2.30
N PHE A 109 7.12 -9.29 1.58
CA PHE A 109 5.95 -10.09 1.89
C PHE A 109 5.89 -11.37 1.07
N LYS A 110 6.85 -11.65 0.18
CA LYS A 110 6.79 -12.82 -0.70
C LYS A 110 6.83 -14.12 0.09
N GLU A 111 7.67 -14.21 1.12
CA GLU A 111 7.74 -15.38 2.00
C GLU A 111 6.46 -15.57 2.83
N ILE A 112 5.85 -14.48 3.29
CA ILE A 112 4.60 -14.50 4.05
C ILE A 112 3.43 -14.88 3.12
N TYR A 113 3.42 -14.31 1.91
CA TYR A 113 2.37 -14.49 0.91
C TYR A 113 2.40 -15.88 0.25
N SER A 114 3.58 -16.47 0.01
CA SER A 114 3.69 -17.83 -0.57
C SER A 114 3.06 -18.93 0.28
N ILE A 115 2.79 -18.68 1.56
CA ILE A 115 2.08 -19.59 2.45
C ILE A 115 0.55 -19.43 2.30
N GLU A 116 0.10 -18.27 1.79
CA GLU A 116 -1.29 -17.80 1.76
C GLU A 116 -1.96 -17.81 0.37
N ASP A 117 -1.34 -18.42 -0.64
CA ASP A 117 -1.93 -18.59 -1.99
C ASP A 117 -3.28 -19.36 -2.00
N LEU A 118 -3.70 -19.91 -0.85
CA LEU A 118 -5.01 -20.50 -0.59
C LEU A 118 -6.06 -19.51 -0.03
N THR A 119 -5.82 -18.19 -0.09
CA THR A 119 -6.76 -17.22 0.46
C THR A 119 -8.08 -17.13 -0.33
N PRO A 120 -9.23 -16.89 0.35
CA PRO A 120 -10.54 -16.76 -0.29
C PRO A 120 -10.59 -15.72 -1.43
N ASN A 121 -9.79 -14.65 -1.33
CA ASN A 121 -9.74 -13.60 -2.34
C ASN A 121 -9.09 -14.05 -3.66
N SER A 122 -8.10 -14.95 -3.60
CA SER A 122 -7.51 -15.60 -4.79
C SER A 122 -8.56 -16.46 -5.49
N LEU A 123 -9.29 -17.28 -4.72
CA LEU A 123 -10.42 -18.07 -5.22
C LEU A 123 -11.52 -17.20 -5.83
N ILE A 124 -11.91 -16.10 -5.19
CA ILE A 124 -12.92 -15.16 -5.74
C ILE A 124 -12.43 -14.55 -7.06
N LYS A 125 -11.15 -14.23 -7.19
CA LYS A 125 -10.56 -13.71 -8.44
C LYS A 125 -10.56 -14.77 -9.55
N GLN A 126 -10.27 -16.03 -9.22
CA GLN A 126 -10.36 -17.17 -10.14
C GLN A 126 -11.82 -17.46 -10.54
N LEU A 127 -12.77 -17.39 -9.60
CA LEU A 127 -14.20 -17.55 -9.86
C LEU A 127 -14.74 -16.44 -10.77
N LYS A 128 -14.27 -15.20 -10.64
CA LYS A 128 -14.63 -14.09 -11.54
C LYS A 128 -14.20 -14.31 -12.98
N THR A 129 -13.14 -15.07 -13.21
CA THR A 129 -12.64 -15.41 -14.55
C THR A 129 -13.22 -16.72 -15.09
N PHE A 130 -13.85 -17.52 -14.23
CA PHE A 130 -14.51 -18.76 -14.63
C PHE A 130 -15.82 -18.47 -15.37
N ARG A 131 -15.87 -18.81 -16.67
CA ARG A 131 -17.10 -18.83 -17.47
C ARG A 131 -17.46 -20.27 -17.81
N VAL A 132 -18.68 -20.68 -17.48
CA VAL A 132 -19.22 -22.00 -17.81
C VAL A 132 -19.33 -22.11 -19.32
N LYS A 133 -18.65 -23.09 -19.93
CA LYS A 133 -18.92 -23.46 -21.33
C LYS A 133 -20.27 -24.17 -21.36
N ASN A 134 -21.29 -23.51 -21.90
CA ASN A 134 -22.53 -24.20 -22.28
C ASN A 134 -22.18 -25.15 -23.43
N VAL A 135 -22.15 -26.45 -23.12
CA VAL A 135 -22.08 -27.51 -24.13
C VAL A 135 -23.46 -27.54 -24.80
N SER A 136 -23.49 -27.18 -26.09
CA SER A 136 -24.68 -27.29 -26.95
C SER A 136 -24.89 -28.74 -27.38
#